data_AF-A0A2U1LQ14-F1
#
_entry.id   AF-A0A2U1LQ14-F1
#
_cell.length_a   1.000
_cell.length_b   1.000
_cell.length_c   1.000
_cell.angle_alpha   90.00
_cell.angle_beta   90.00
_cell.angle_gamma   90.00
#
_symmetry.space_group_name_H-M   'P 1'
#
loop_
_entity.id
_entity.type
_entity.pdbx_description
1 polymer ?
#
loop_
_entity_poly.entity_id
_entity_poly.type
_entity_poly.pdbx_seq_one_letter_code
_entity_poly.pdbx_strand_id
1 'polypeptide(L)'
;MRFPILQVLFQNDSPATLLARVIGIISPIGQDMLVKGRDTYKYFSKNHMLYDRNQDTNRLEYLIPKKTSLRHRLPMGDQGFIDFVSHLLEINPKKRPSATEALKHPWLSYPYEPISS
;
A
#
# COMPACT_ATOMS: atom_id res chain seq x y z
N MET A 1 26.80 0.15 14.23
CA MET A 1 25.44 -0.42 14.12
C MET A 1 24.49 0.69 13.69
N ARG A 2 23.90 0.60 12.50
CA ARG A 2 22.80 1.51 12.12
C ARG A 2 21.55 0.93 12.76
N PHE A 3 20.99 1.63 13.75
CA PHE A 3 19.63 1.36 14.19
C PHE A 3 18.72 1.43 12.96
N PRO A 4 17.82 0.45 12.75
CA PRO A 4 16.87 0.54 11.65
C PRO A 4 16.01 1.77 11.91
N ILE A 5 16.16 2.78 11.04
CA ILE A 5 15.21 3.88 10.95
C ILE A 5 13.84 3.23 10.83
N LEU A 6 12.88 3.61 11.67
CA LEU A 6 11.51 3.08 11.66
C LEU A 6 10.98 3.10 10.21
N GLN A 7 11.01 1.94 9.54
CA GLN A 7 10.66 1.87 8.13
C GLN A 7 9.14 1.77 8.03
N VAL A 8 8.50 2.89 7.68
CA VAL A 8 7.06 2.90 7.38
C VAL A 8 6.82 2.25 6.02
N LEU A 9 5.79 1.40 5.92
CA LEU A 9 5.47 0.66 4.69
C LEU A 9 5.24 1.58 3.48
N PHE A 10 4.52 2.67 3.69
CA PHE A 10 4.19 3.66 2.67
C PHE A 10 4.81 5.02 2.98
N GLN A 11 6.14 5.12 2.94
CA GLN A 11 6.81 6.43 3.05
C GLN A 11 6.41 7.34 1.88
N ASN A 12 5.85 8.50 2.21
CA ASN A 12 5.29 9.46 1.28
C ASN A 12 5.37 10.89 1.84
N ASP A 13 5.37 11.88 0.96
CA ASP A 13 5.41 13.31 1.29
C ASP A 13 4.15 14.04 0.81
N SER A 14 3.25 13.34 0.10
CA SER A 14 2.00 13.86 -0.46
C SER A 14 0.98 12.74 -0.70
N PRO A 15 -0.32 13.04 -0.85
CA PRO A 15 -1.32 12.04 -1.23
C PRO A 15 -1.01 11.34 -2.57
N ALA A 16 -0.45 12.05 -3.54
CA ALA A 16 -0.08 11.47 -4.84
C ALA A 16 1.09 10.48 -4.68
N THR A 17 2.11 10.84 -3.91
CA THR A 17 3.24 9.92 -3.65
C THR A 17 2.82 8.73 -2.79
N LEU A 18 1.83 8.89 -1.90
CA LEU A 18 1.19 7.77 -1.20
C LEU A 18 0.51 6.81 -2.19
N LEU A 19 -0.31 7.33 -3.12
CA LEU A 19 -0.94 6.53 -4.16
C LEU A 19 0.09 5.79 -5.02
N ALA A 20 1.22 6.44 -5.35
CA ALA A 20 2.31 5.81 -6.09
C ALA A 20 2.90 4.63 -5.31
N ARG A 21 3.03 4.74 -3.98
CA ARG A 21 3.51 3.65 -3.12
C ARG A 21 2.50 2.50 -3.05
N VAL A 22 1.22 2.80 -2.85
CA VAL A 22 0.15 1.79 -2.82
C VAL A 22 0.14 1.02 -4.14
N ILE A 23 0.16 1.72 -5.28
CA ILE A 23 0.17 1.08 -6.60
C ILE A 23 1.43 0.24 -6.82
N GLY A 24 2.59 0.73 -6.38
CA GLY A 24 3.87 0.05 -6.57
C GLY A 24 4.09 -1.16 -5.67
N ILE A 25 3.47 -1.20 -4.48
CA ILE A 25 3.64 -2.26 -3.46
C ILE A 25 2.51 -3.28 -3.48
N ILE A 26 1.26 -2.81 -3.64
CA ILE A 26 0.04 -3.63 -3.48
C ILE A 26 -0.51 -4.01 -4.84
N SER A 27 -1.16 -3.08 -5.54
CA SER A 27 -1.71 -3.30 -6.88
C SER A 27 -2.25 -1.99 -7.48
N PRO A 28 -2.47 -1.91 -8.81
CA PRO A 28 -3.14 -0.78 -9.42
C PRO A 28 -4.54 -0.53 -8.85
N ILE A 29 -4.95 0.74 -8.78
CA ILE A 29 -6.33 1.11 -8.40
C ILE A 29 -7.29 0.70 -9.52
N GLY A 30 -8.36 -0.01 -9.17
CA GLY A 30 -9.38 -0.45 -10.13
C GLY A 30 -10.06 0.72 -10.84
N GLN A 31 -10.34 0.59 -12.13
CA GLN A 31 -10.98 1.65 -12.92
C GLN A 31 -12.36 2.02 -12.36
N ASP A 32 -13.12 1.05 -11.86
CA ASP A 32 -14.42 1.29 -11.25
C ASP A 32 -14.34 2.19 -10.00
N MET A 33 -13.21 2.12 -9.28
CA MET A 33 -12.93 3.00 -8.15
C MET A 33 -12.50 4.39 -8.63
N LEU A 34 -11.64 4.47 -9.64
CA LEU A 34 -11.19 5.75 -10.21
C LEU A 34 -12.37 6.57 -10.77
N VAL A 35 -13.30 5.92 -11.47
CA VAL A 35 -14.50 6.58 -12.03
C VAL A 35 -15.42 7.13 -10.95
N LYS A 36 -15.52 6.47 -9.79
CA LYS A 36 -16.36 6.90 -8.66
C LYS A 36 -15.67 7.90 -7.74
N GLY A 37 -14.34 8.02 -7.82
CA GLY A 37 -13.55 8.90 -6.96
C GLY A 37 -13.79 10.38 -7.27
N ARG A 38 -14.35 11.11 -6.31
CA ARG A 38 -14.62 12.56 -6.44
C ARG A 38 -13.35 13.36 -6.77
N ASP A 39 -12.24 12.95 -6.17
CA ASP A 39 -10.95 13.62 -6.26
C ASP A 39 -9.98 12.95 -7.23
N THR A 40 -10.43 11.99 -8.05
CA THR A 40 -9.56 11.28 -8.99
C THR A 40 -8.81 12.24 -9.91
N TYR A 41 -9.47 13.29 -10.38
CA TYR A 41 -8.88 14.33 -11.24
C TYR A 41 -7.77 15.15 -10.57
N LYS A 42 -7.55 15.03 -9.26
CA LYS A 42 -6.43 15.70 -8.57
C LYS A 42 -5.12 14.92 -8.71
N TYR A 43 -5.21 13.61 -8.96
CA TYR A 43 -4.06 12.70 -8.89
C TYR A 43 -3.86 11.87 -10.16
N PHE A 44 -4.90 11.71 -10.98
CA PHE A 44 -4.85 10.88 -12.19
C PHE A 44 -5.24 11.68 -13.42
N SER A 45 -4.50 11.48 -14.51
CA SER A 45 -4.85 12.01 -15.83
C SER A 45 -6.02 11.24 -16.44
N LYS A 46 -6.55 11.73 -17.57
CA LYS A 46 -7.59 11.02 -18.34
C LYS A 46 -7.14 9.63 -18.79
N ASN A 47 -5.83 9.41 -18.96
CA ASN A 47 -5.24 8.12 -19.31
C ASN A 47 -4.85 7.30 -18.07
N HIS A 48 -5.39 7.65 -16.89
CA HIS A 48 -5.13 7.01 -15.60
C HIS A 48 -3.66 7.03 -15.17
N MET A 49 -2.87 7.96 -15.70
CA MET A 49 -1.49 8.17 -15.27
C MET A 49 -1.46 9.01 -14.00
N LEU A 50 -0.71 8.57 -13.01
CA LEU A 50 -0.57 9.26 -11.74
C LEU A 50 0.33 10.49 -11.91
N TYR A 51 -0.04 11.60 -11.29
CA TYR A 51 0.78 12.80 -11.21
C TYR A 51 0.65 13.48 -9.84
N ASP A 52 1.61 14.34 -9.52
CA ASP A 52 1.52 15.29 -8.43
C ASP A 52 1.59 16.72 -8.97
N ARG A 53 1.07 17.68 -8.19
CA ARG A 53 1.23 19.10 -8.49
C ARG A 53 2.33 19.65 -7.59
N ASN A 54 3.44 20.03 -8.20
CA ASN A 54 4.51 20.71 -7.51
C ASN A 54 4.00 22.07 -7.02
N GLN A 55 4.01 22.31 -5.72
CA GLN A 55 3.46 23.53 -5.13
C GLN A 55 4.34 24.77 -5.40
N ASP A 56 5.65 24.57 -5.56
CA ASP A 56 6.61 25.66 -5.78
C ASP A 56 6.58 26.14 -7.23
N THR A 57 6.55 25.21 -8.18
CA THR A 57 6.60 25.52 -9.63
C THR A 57 5.22 25.56 -10.27
N ASN A 58 4.19 25.10 -9.56
CA ASN A 58 2.82 24.96 -10.02
C ASN A 58 2.65 24.01 -11.23
N ARG A 59 3.66 23.19 -11.53
CA ARG A 59 3.67 22.23 -12.64
C ARG A 59 3.13 20.87 -12.22
N LEU A 60 2.60 20.14 -13.18
CA LEU A 60 2.24 18.73 -12.99
C LEU A 60 3.45 17.86 -13.30
N GLU A 61 3.77 16.95 -12.38
CA GLU A 61 4.87 16.00 -12.49
C GLU A 61 4.30 14.58 -12.48
N TYR A 62 4.61 13.79 -13.53
CA TYR A 62 4.16 12.40 -13.59
C TYR A 62 4.91 11.54 -12.57
N LEU A 63 4.15 10.75 -11.83
CA LEU A 63 4.70 9.79 -10.88
C LEU A 63 4.73 8.41 -11.53
N ILE A 64 5.89 7.76 -11.50
CA ILE A 64 6.04 6.36 -11.92
C ILE A 64 6.12 5.49 -10.66
N PRO A 65 5.06 4.73 -10.32
CA PRO A 65 5.08 3.81 -9.20
C PRO A 65 6.26 2.83 -9.32
N LYS A 66 7.12 2.79 -8.29
CA LYS A 66 8.23 1.83 -8.25
C LYS A 66 7.66 0.43 -8.04
N LYS A 67 7.84 -0.45 -9.03
CA LYS A 67 7.47 -1.87 -8.93
C LYS A 67 8.27 -2.52 -7.80
N THR A 68 7.56 -2.99 -6.78
CA THR A 68 8.09 -3.70 -5.62
C THR A 68 6.97 -4.59 -5.08
N SER A 69 7.15 -5.19 -3.91
CA SER A 69 6.13 -6.06 -3.30
C SER A 69 6.09 -5.87 -1.79
N LEU A 70 4.98 -6.27 -1.19
CA LEU A 70 4.83 -6.28 0.26
C LEU A 70 5.93 -7.11 0.94
N ARG A 71 6.26 -8.29 0.40
CA ARG A 71 7.38 -9.14 0.87
C ARG A 71 8.72 -8.41 0.83
N HIS A 72 9.01 -7.65 -0.22
CA HIS A 72 10.25 -6.87 -0.30
C HIS A 72 10.28 -5.72 0.72
N ARG A 73 9.11 -5.17 1.08
CA ARG A 73 8.99 -4.08 2.04
C ARG A 73 8.89 -4.52 3.50
N LEU A 74 8.60 -5.79 3.73
CA LEU A 74 8.50 -6.41 5.04
C LEU A 74 9.45 -7.63 5.09
N PRO A 75 10.77 -7.42 5.05
CA PRO A 75 11.75 -8.51 4.91
C PRO A 75 11.77 -9.49 6.09
N MET A 76 11.29 -9.07 7.26
CA MET A 76 11.18 -9.91 8.46
C MET A 76 9.83 -10.65 8.55
N GLY A 77 8.94 -10.41 7.59
CA GLY A 77 7.64 -11.07 7.53
C GLY A 77 7.74 -12.46 6.91
N ASP A 78 7.34 -13.48 7.67
CA ASP A 78 7.12 -14.81 7.09
C ASP A 78 5.93 -14.82 6.12
N GLN A 79 5.72 -15.94 5.43
CA GLN A 79 4.66 -16.04 4.44
C GLN A 79 3.25 -15.82 5.01
N GLY A 80 2.96 -16.31 6.23
CA GLY A 80 1.65 -16.12 6.86
C GLY A 80 1.39 -14.67 7.23
N PHE A 81 2.41 -13.97 7.73
CA PHE A 81 2.32 -12.56 8.06
C PHE A 81 2.12 -11.70 6.81
N ILE A 82 2.91 -11.94 5.76
CA ILE A 82 2.76 -11.21 4.49
C ILE A 82 1.38 -11.42 3.89
N ASP A 83 0.86 -12.66 3.93
CA ASP A 83 -0.49 -12.99 3.48
C ASP A 83 -1.56 -12.25 4.29
N PHE A 84 -1.44 -12.25 5.62
CA PHE A 84 -2.36 -11.52 6.49
C PHE A 84 -2.36 -10.01 6.22
N VAL A 85 -1.18 -9.38 6.12
CA VAL A 85 -1.10 -7.94 5.84
C VAL A 85 -1.64 -7.64 4.44
N SER A 86 -1.40 -8.51 3.45
CA SER A 86 -1.98 -8.39 2.11
C SER A 86 -3.50 -8.45 2.16
N HIS A 87 -4.07 -9.35 2.97
CA HIS A 87 -5.51 -9.47 3.19
C HIS A 87 -6.12 -8.19 3.76
N LEU A 88 -5.44 -7.54 4.72
CA LEU A 88 -5.88 -6.26 5.30
C LEU A 88 -5.75 -5.07 4.34
N LEU A 89 -4.73 -5.08 3.47
CA LEU A 89 -4.42 -4.00 2.54
C LEU A 89 -5.18 -4.10 1.20
N GLU A 90 -6.24 -4.91 1.13
CA GLU A 90 -7.13 -4.97 -0.02
C GLU A 90 -7.61 -3.56 -0.41
N ILE A 91 -7.34 -3.19 -1.65
CA ILE A 91 -7.56 -1.83 -2.17
C ILE A 91 -9.05 -1.57 -2.30
N ASN A 92 -9.82 -2.53 -2.81
CA ASN A 92 -11.24 -2.37 -2.97
C ASN A 92 -11.93 -2.49 -1.60
N PRO A 93 -12.52 -1.41 -1.05
CA PRO A 93 -13.10 -1.44 0.28
C PRO A 93 -14.25 -2.46 0.41
N LYS A 94 -14.92 -2.80 -0.69
CA LYS A 94 -15.99 -3.82 -0.69
C LYS A 94 -15.48 -5.24 -0.58
N LYS A 95 -14.20 -5.48 -0.89
CA LYS A 95 -13.52 -6.78 -0.76
C LYS A 95 -12.64 -6.84 0.48
N ARG A 96 -12.37 -5.70 1.12
CA ARG A 96 -11.54 -5.61 2.32
C ARG A 96 -12.26 -6.31 3.47
N PRO A 97 -11.57 -7.19 4.22
CA PRO A 97 -12.18 -7.88 5.35
C PRO A 97 -12.60 -6.89 6.43
N SER A 98 -13.72 -7.19 7.08
CA SER A 98 -14.04 -6.61 8.38
C SER A 98 -13.06 -7.10 9.46
N ALA A 99 -13.03 -6.41 10.60
CA ALA A 99 -12.21 -6.83 11.74
C ALA A 99 -12.56 -8.27 12.20
N THR A 100 -13.85 -8.61 12.23
CA THR A 100 -14.32 -9.95 12.62
C THR A 100 -13.88 -11.03 11.62
N GLU A 101 -13.80 -10.73 10.33
CA GLU A 101 -13.28 -11.66 9.32
C GLU A 101 -11.76 -11.79 9.43
N ALA A 102 -11.05 -10.67 9.61
CA ALA A 102 -9.60 -10.67 9.77
C ALA A 102 -9.13 -11.49 10.99
N LEU A 103 -9.89 -11.49 12.09
CA LEU A 103 -9.59 -12.31 13.27
C LEU A 103 -9.59 -13.82 13.00
N LYS A 104 -10.20 -14.28 11.89
CA LYS A 104 -10.24 -15.69 11.50
C LYS A 104 -9.02 -16.11 10.66
N HIS A 105 -8.09 -15.19 10.39
CA HIS A 105 -6.96 -15.48 9.52
C HIS A 105 -6.00 -16.50 10.15
N PRO A 106 -5.54 -17.55 9.41
CA PRO A 106 -4.72 -18.63 9.96
C PRO A 106 -3.43 -18.16 10.64
N TRP A 107 -2.85 -17.06 10.16
CA TRP A 107 -1.64 -16.46 10.74
C TRP A 107 -1.77 -16.14 12.24
N LEU A 108 -2.94 -15.70 12.70
CA LEU A 108 -3.15 -15.34 14.11
C LEU A 108 -3.13 -16.55 15.05
N SER A 109 -3.41 -17.74 14.52
CA SER A 109 -3.38 -19.01 15.25
C SER A 109 -2.13 -19.84 14.96
N TYR A 110 -1.17 -19.30 14.19
CA TYR A 110 0.01 -20.06 13.81
C TYR A 110 0.90 -20.28 15.05
N PRO A 111 1.31 -21.52 15.34
CA PRO A 111 2.10 -21.84 16.52
C PRO A 111 3.56 -21.44 16.28
N TYR A 112 3.88 -20.17 16.50
CA TYR A 112 5.26 -19.71 16.54
C TYR A 112 5.96 -20.31 17.74
N GLU A 113 7.18 -20.81 17.53
CA GLU A 113 8.02 -21.19 18.65
C GLU A 113 8.22 -19.97 19.56
N PRO A 114 8.20 -20.16 20.89
CA PRO A 114 8.57 -19.10 21.81
C PRO A 114 9.94 -18.58 21.40
N ILE A 115 10.12 -17.26 21.44
CA ILE A 115 11.46 -16.68 21.27
C ILE A 115 12.27 -17.20 22.45
N SER A 116 13.16 -18.17 22.19
CA SER A 116 14.07 -18.74 23.20
C SER A 116 14.72 -17.59 23.97
N SER A 117 14.44 -17.54 25.28
CA SER A 117 14.96 -16.51 26.19
C SER A 117 16.45 -16.66 26.43
#